data_AF-A0A945YPP6-F1
#
_entry.id   AF-A0A945YPP6-F1
#
_cell.length_a   1.000
_cell.length_b   1.000
_cell.length_c   1.000
_cell.angle_alpha   90.00
_cell.angle_beta   90.00
_cell.angle_gamma   90.00
#
_symmetry.space_group_name_H-M   'P 1'
#
loop_
_entity.id
_entity.type
_entity.pdbx_description
1 polymer ?
#
loop_
_entity_poly.entity_id
_entity_poly.type
_entity_poly.pdbx_seq_one_letter_code
_entity_poly.pdbx_strand_id
1 'polypeptide(L)'
;FVFGRGGEEAQTLVQHQIPIRIIPGISAGIGGLAYAGIPVTHRDVNQSVTFVTGHDQSGESPSSLNWKAISDGSQVLVIYMGIKHISRITSELIKAGRSISEPVAVVTNATTDNQQVLETTLGSIKVDLEKAGMSPPAIICVGKSVLMRQALDWQSMISGNSPRNTDPLNRGRPAEAS
;
A
#
# COMPACT_ATOMS: atom_id res chain seq x y z
N PHE A 1 4.02 -15.14 -6.35
CA PHE A 1 4.53 -15.43 -4.98
C PHE A 1 4.19 -14.37 -3.94
N VAL A 2 3.50 -13.28 -4.29
CA VAL A 2 2.91 -12.34 -3.32
C VAL A 2 1.40 -12.41 -3.49
N PHE A 3 0.69 -12.97 -2.51
CA PHE A 3 -0.79 -13.13 -2.47
C PHE A 3 -1.47 -13.69 -3.74
N GLY A 4 -0.73 -14.34 -4.63
CA GLY A 4 -1.23 -14.85 -5.91
C GLY A 4 -1.22 -16.37 -6.03
N ARG A 5 -1.17 -17.10 -4.91
CA ARG A 5 -1.23 -18.58 -4.82
C ARG A 5 -0.21 -19.39 -5.64
N GLY A 6 0.73 -18.76 -6.34
CA GLY A 6 1.73 -19.46 -7.15
C GLY A 6 2.60 -20.50 -6.40
N GLY A 7 2.66 -20.44 -5.06
CA GLY A 7 3.29 -21.51 -4.26
C GLY A 7 2.48 -22.81 -4.28
N GLU A 8 1.16 -22.73 -4.17
CA GLU A 8 0.25 -23.88 -4.23
C GLU A 8 0.29 -24.52 -5.62
N GLU A 9 0.20 -23.69 -6.67
CA GLU A 9 0.28 -24.13 -8.07
C GLU A 9 1.61 -24.85 -8.38
N ALA A 10 2.73 -24.22 -7.99
CA ALA A 10 4.06 -24.79 -8.17
C ALA A 10 4.22 -26.13 -7.43
N GLN A 11 3.72 -26.21 -6.20
CA GLN A 11 3.78 -27.44 -5.40
C GLN A 11 3.01 -28.58 -6.06
N THR A 12 1.81 -28.32 -6.61
CA THR A 12 1.03 -29.33 -7.34
C THR A 12 1.77 -29.88 -8.55
N LEU A 13 2.43 -29.02 -9.34
CA LEU A 13 3.23 -29.45 -10.50
C LEU A 13 4.41 -30.32 -10.08
N VAL A 14 5.14 -29.92 -9.03
CA VAL A 14 6.26 -30.68 -8.49
C VAL A 14 5.83 -32.05 -7.96
N GLN A 15 4.67 -32.14 -7.30
CA GLN A 15 4.10 -33.42 -6.85
C GLN A 15 3.80 -34.39 -8.01
N HIS A 16 3.52 -33.87 -9.20
CA HIS A 16 3.31 -34.63 -10.43
C HIS A 16 4.59 -34.78 -11.27
N GLN A 17 5.76 -34.47 -10.69
CA GLN A 17 7.07 -34.58 -11.34
C GLN A 17 7.20 -33.70 -12.60
N ILE A 18 6.43 -32.61 -12.68
CA ILE A 18 6.53 -31.64 -13.78
C ILE A 18 7.58 -30.59 -13.40
N PRO A 19 8.63 -30.38 -14.21
CA PRO A 19 9.64 -29.37 -13.94
C PRO A 19 9.04 -27.96 -14.12
N ILE A 20 9.44 -27.04 -13.25
CA ILE A 20 8.91 -25.68 -13.23
C ILE A 20 10.02 -24.63 -13.31
N ARG A 21 9.65 -23.44 -13.79
CA ARG A 21 10.44 -22.21 -13.70
C ARG A 21 9.56 -21.10 -13.13
N ILE A 22 10.10 -20.33 -12.21
CA ILE A 22 9.46 -19.12 -11.70
C ILE A 22 10.07 -17.90 -12.38
N ILE A 23 9.23 -17.05 -12.96
CA ILE A 23 9.63 -15.74 -13.51
C ILE A 23 8.99 -14.66 -12.62
N PRO A 24 9.77 -13.91 -11.83
CA PRO A 24 9.25 -12.84 -10.99
C PRO A 24 8.65 -11.70 -11.83
N GLY A 25 7.64 -11.03 -11.26
CA GLY A 25 7.03 -9.84 -11.83
C GLY A 25 7.03 -8.67 -10.85
N ILE A 26 6.60 -7.50 -11.32
CA ILE A 26 6.47 -6.30 -10.49
C ILE A 26 5.19 -6.38 -9.65
N SER A 27 5.33 -6.34 -8.32
CA SER A 27 4.19 -6.37 -7.41
C SER A 27 3.51 -5.01 -7.32
N ALA A 28 2.17 -5.00 -7.32
CA ALA A 28 1.36 -3.77 -7.27
C ALA A 28 1.68 -2.90 -6.04
N GLY A 29 1.93 -3.52 -4.89
CA GLY A 29 2.30 -2.80 -3.67
C GLY A 29 3.71 -2.22 -3.64
N ILE A 30 4.50 -2.37 -4.69
CA ILE A 30 5.79 -1.67 -4.85
C ILE A 30 5.74 -0.82 -6.12
N GLY A 31 5.62 -1.46 -7.29
CA GLY A 31 5.61 -0.76 -8.58
C GLY A 31 4.36 0.11 -8.76
N GLY A 32 3.19 -0.37 -8.35
CA GLY A 32 1.96 0.42 -8.42
C GLY A 32 1.99 1.67 -7.52
N LEU A 33 2.53 1.54 -6.31
CA LEU A 33 2.73 2.71 -5.43
C LEU A 33 3.80 3.68 -5.98
N ALA A 34 4.86 3.17 -6.60
CA ALA A 34 5.85 4.01 -7.28
C ALA A 34 5.23 4.83 -8.42
N TYR A 35 4.32 4.25 -9.22
CA TYR A 35 3.56 4.99 -10.23
C TYR A 35 2.66 6.07 -9.62
N ALA A 36 2.20 5.88 -8.39
CA ALA A 36 1.44 6.87 -7.64
C ALA A 36 2.32 7.90 -6.89
N GLY A 37 3.64 7.89 -7.07
CA GLY A 37 4.56 8.79 -6.37
C GLY A 37 4.76 8.46 -4.87
N ILE A 38 4.45 7.23 -4.46
CA ILE A 38 4.53 6.81 -3.05
C ILE A 38 5.61 5.73 -2.92
N PRO A 39 6.79 6.05 -2.36
CA PRO A 39 7.80 5.05 -2.09
C PRO A 39 7.39 4.23 -0.87
N VAL A 40 7.52 2.90 -0.93
CA VAL A 40 7.24 2.02 0.22
C VAL A 40 8.27 2.15 1.35
N THR A 41 9.43 2.73 1.04
CA THR A 41 10.49 2.99 2.00
C THR A 41 11.03 4.41 1.83
N HIS A 42 11.29 5.07 2.94
CA HIS A 42 12.06 6.32 2.98
C HIS A 42 12.86 6.36 4.28
N ARG A 43 14.13 6.77 4.21
CA ARG A 43 15.10 6.69 5.32
C ARG A 43 14.57 7.30 6.62
N ASP A 44 13.92 8.46 6.54
CA ASP A 44 13.36 9.17 7.70
C ASP A 44 11.91 8.76 8.06
N VAL A 45 11.34 7.80 7.32
CA VAL A 45 9.97 7.32 7.55
C VAL A 45 9.96 5.95 8.20
N ASN A 46 10.72 4.99 7.66
CA ASN A 46 10.61 3.60 8.06
C ASN A 46 11.90 2.80 7.82
N GLN A 47 12.12 1.82 8.70
CA GLN A 47 13.12 0.76 8.53
C GLN A 47 12.47 -0.60 8.24
N SER A 48 11.13 -0.66 8.28
CA SER A 48 10.34 -1.85 7.99
C SER A 48 9.12 -1.47 7.16
N VAL A 49 8.69 -2.42 6.32
CA VAL A 49 7.43 -2.35 5.59
C VAL A 49 6.76 -3.71 5.71
N THR A 50 5.47 -3.73 6.02
CA THR A 50 4.70 -4.97 6.08
C THR A 50 3.65 -5.01 4.98
N PHE A 51 3.63 -6.11 4.25
CA PHE A 51 2.67 -6.43 3.22
C PHE A 51 1.61 -7.36 3.82
N VAL A 52 0.34 -6.97 3.78
CA VAL A 52 -0.78 -7.77 4.29
C VAL A 52 -1.87 -7.94 3.25
N THR A 53 -2.65 -9.00 3.40
CA THR A 53 -3.89 -9.20 2.64
C THR A 53 -5.09 -8.88 3.53
N GLY A 54 -6.09 -8.21 2.97
CA GLY A 54 -7.39 -8.00 3.58
C GLY A 54 -8.34 -9.19 3.45
N HIS A 55 -7.96 -10.23 2.70
CA HIS A 55 -8.71 -11.48 2.54
C HIS A 55 -7.89 -12.68 3.05
N ASP A 56 -8.55 -13.60 3.75
CA ASP A 56 -8.05 -14.95 4.01
C ASP A 56 -8.49 -15.93 2.92
N GLN A 57 -8.12 -17.21 3.06
CA GLN A 57 -8.43 -18.28 2.11
C GLN A 57 -9.94 -18.50 1.89
N SER A 58 -10.80 -18.04 2.81
CA SER A 58 -12.26 -18.12 2.72
C SER A 58 -12.91 -16.87 2.12
N GLY A 59 -12.11 -15.83 1.83
CA GLY A 59 -12.60 -14.55 1.34
C GLY A 59 -13.14 -13.62 2.43
N GLU A 60 -12.90 -13.97 3.69
CA GLU A 60 -13.21 -13.15 4.87
C GLU A 60 -11.95 -12.42 5.36
N SER A 61 -12.13 -11.41 6.21
CA SER A 61 -10.98 -10.71 6.79
C SER A 61 -10.17 -11.67 7.67
N PRO A 62 -8.83 -11.77 7.51
CA PRO A 62 -8.02 -12.71 8.26
C PRO A 62 -8.24 -12.58 9.76
N SER A 63 -8.79 -13.63 10.37
CA SER A 63 -8.95 -13.72 11.82
C SER A 63 -7.62 -13.89 12.56
N SER A 64 -6.54 -14.19 11.83
CA SER A 64 -5.20 -14.53 12.37
C SER A 64 -4.19 -13.38 12.38
N LEU A 65 -4.49 -12.21 11.80
CA LEU A 65 -3.52 -11.11 11.78
C LEU A 65 -3.40 -10.46 13.15
N ASN A 66 -2.18 -10.48 13.70
CA ASN A 66 -1.84 -9.76 14.92
C ASN A 66 -1.64 -8.27 14.59
N TRP A 67 -2.75 -7.52 14.51
CA TRP A 67 -2.73 -6.09 14.22
C TRP A 67 -1.91 -5.28 15.22
N LYS A 68 -1.80 -5.72 16.48
CA LYS A 68 -0.95 -5.05 17.47
C LYS A 68 0.53 -5.14 17.10
N ALA A 69 1.01 -6.35 16.83
CA ALA A 69 2.40 -6.56 16.43
C ALA A 69 2.74 -5.85 15.11
N ILE A 70 1.81 -5.88 14.14
CA ILE A 70 1.96 -5.15 12.87
C ILE A 70 2.03 -3.64 13.11
N SER A 71 1.14 -3.12 13.95
CA SER A 71 1.12 -1.70 14.30
C SER A 71 2.39 -1.24 14.99
N ASP A 72 2.95 -2.05 15.89
CA ASP A 72 4.18 -1.72 16.62
C ASP A 72 5.43 -1.85 15.74
N GLY A 73 5.43 -2.83 14.83
CA GLY A 73 6.64 -3.23 14.10
C GLY A 73 6.85 -2.55 12.75
N SER A 74 5.86 -1.85 12.17
CA SER A 74 5.93 -1.42 10.76
C SER A 74 5.42 -0.03 10.47
N GLN A 75 6.29 0.98 10.39
CA GLN A 75 5.83 2.36 10.19
C GLN A 75 5.08 2.57 8.85
N VAL A 76 5.29 1.70 7.85
CA VAL A 76 4.53 1.66 6.60
C VAL A 76 3.86 0.30 6.43
N LEU A 77 2.57 0.30 6.10
CA LEU A 77 1.79 -0.89 5.79
C LEU A 77 1.26 -0.82 4.36
N VAL A 78 1.38 -1.92 3.63
CA VAL A 78 0.83 -2.08 2.27
C VAL A 78 -0.20 -3.20 2.28
N ILE A 79 -1.45 -2.85 2.00
CA ILE A 79 -2.61 -3.75 2.14
C ILE A 79 -3.16 -4.08 0.76
N TYR A 80 -3.17 -5.36 0.43
CA TYR A 80 -3.77 -5.93 -0.77
C TYR A 80 -5.19 -6.36 -0.47
N MET A 81 -6.09 -6.26 -1.46
CA MET A 81 -7.47 -6.76 -1.34
C MET A 81 -8.18 -6.22 -0.08
N GLY A 82 -7.88 -4.98 0.31
CA GLY A 82 -8.34 -4.39 1.57
C GLY A 82 -9.69 -3.68 1.51
N ILE A 83 -10.13 -3.23 0.32
CA ILE A 83 -11.29 -2.33 0.16
C ILE A 83 -12.55 -2.88 0.85
N LYS A 84 -12.92 -4.14 0.56
CA LYS A 84 -14.14 -4.77 1.12
C LYS A 84 -14.15 -4.79 2.65
N HIS A 85 -12.98 -4.88 3.27
CA HIS A 85 -12.82 -5.00 4.72
C HIS A 85 -12.24 -3.74 5.37
N ILE A 86 -12.23 -2.60 4.66
CA ILE A 86 -11.52 -1.40 5.09
C ILE A 86 -11.98 -0.91 6.46
N SER A 87 -13.29 -0.98 6.74
CA SER A 87 -13.85 -0.58 8.04
C SER A 87 -13.30 -1.39 9.20
N ARG A 88 -13.12 -2.71 9.01
CA ARG A 88 -12.56 -3.59 10.04
C ARG A 88 -11.06 -3.34 10.19
N ILE A 89 -10.34 -3.28 9.08
CA ILE A 89 -8.89 -3.07 9.06
C ILE A 89 -8.51 -1.76 9.77
N THR A 90 -9.18 -0.65 9.45
CA THR A 90 -8.88 0.65 10.06
C THR A 90 -9.25 0.67 11.55
N SER A 91 -10.38 0.05 11.92
CA SER A 91 -10.77 -0.11 13.32
C SER A 91 -9.72 -0.88 14.12
N GLU A 92 -9.22 -2.00 13.60
CA GLU A 92 -8.19 -2.80 14.27
C GLU A 92 -6.84 -2.08 14.34
N LEU A 93 -6.43 -1.37 13.29
CA LEU A 93 -5.21 -0.56 13.31
C LEU A 93 -5.28 0.56 14.37
N ILE A 94 -6.41 1.28 14.44
CA ILE A 94 -6.63 2.34 15.44
C ILE A 94 -6.65 1.75 16.86
N LYS A 95 -7.38 0.64 17.09
CA LYS A 95 -7.37 -0.08 18.38
C LYS A 95 -5.96 -0.55 18.77
N ALA A 96 -5.15 -0.93 17.78
CA ALA A 96 -3.76 -1.32 17.97
C ALA A 96 -2.81 -0.14 18.24
N GLY A 97 -3.30 1.10 18.28
CA GLY A 97 -2.55 2.30 18.66
C GLY A 97 -2.14 3.22 17.51
N ARG A 98 -2.59 2.96 16.28
CA ARG A 98 -2.33 3.84 15.13
C ARG A 98 -3.13 5.13 15.24
N SER A 99 -2.55 6.23 14.78
CA SER A 99 -3.22 7.54 14.82
C SER A 99 -4.34 7.60 13.79
N ILE A 100 -5.49 8.17 14.17
CA ILE A 100 -6.58 8.48 13.23
C ILE A 100 -6.14 9.45 12.13
N SER A 101 -5.14 10.30 12.40
CA SER A 101 -4.59 11.26 11.44
C SER A 101 -3.47 10.69 10.58
N GLU A 102 -3.12 9.41 10.75
CA GLU A 102 -2.07 8.79 9.97
C GLU A 102 -2.40 8.82 8.48
N PRO A 103 -1.49 9.30 7.61
CA PRO A 103 -1.73 9.38 6.19
C PRO A 103 -2.01 8.02 5.57
N VAL A 104 -3.00 7.97 4.68
CA VAL A 104 -3.36 6.78 3.92
C VAL A 104 -3.55 7.16 2.46
N ALA A 105 -3.06 6.32 1.56
CA ALA A 105 -3.38 6.39 0.14
C ALA A 105 -4.08 5.13 -0.33
N VAL A 106 -5.06 5.28 -1.22
CA VAL A 106 -5.65 4.19 -1.98
C VAL A 106 -5.37 4.42 -3.45
N VAL A 107 -4.75 3.43 -4.11
CA VAL A 107 -4.39 3.46 -5.52
C VAL A 107 -5.17 2.35 -6.24
N THR A 108 -6.08 2.72 -7.14
CA THR A 108 -6.79 1.76 -8.00
C THR A 108 -6.15 1.69 -9.37
N ASN A 109 -6.28 0.53 -10.04
CA ASN A 109 -5.81 0.32 -11.42
C ASN A 109 -4.39 0.84 -11.65
N ALA A 110 -3.50 0.64 -10.67
CA ALA A 110 -2.15 1.19 -10.69
C ALA A 110 -1.41 0.83 -11.98
N THR A 111 -0.59 1.74 -12.49
CA THR A 111 0.18 1.61 -13.73
C THR A 111 -0.62 1.61 -15.05
N THR A 112 -1.94 1.78 -14.99
CA THR A 112 -2.81 1.90 -16.18
C THR A 112 -3.31 3.31 -16.38
N ASP A 113 -3.88 3.60 -17.55
CA ASP A 113 -4.52 4.90 -17.85
C ASP A 113 -5.73 5.19 -16.93
N ASN A 114 -6.32 4.15 -16.33
CA ASN A 114 -7.43 4.25 -15.39
C ASN A 114 -6.98 4.38 -13.93
N GLN A 115 -5.69 4.63 -13.68
CA GLN A 115 -5.17 4.78 -12.32
C GLN A 115 -5.85 5.96 -11.61
N GLN A 116 -6.38 5.71 -10.42
CA GLN A 116 -6.88 6.77 -9.53
C GLN A 116 -6.18 6.67 -8.18
N VAL A 117 -5.96 7.82 -7.56
CA VAL A 117 -5.33 7.90 -6.24
C VAL A 117 -6.12 8.81 -5.32
N LEU A 118 -6.48 8.26 -4.16
CA LEU A 118 -7.10 8.96 -3.06
C LEU A 118 -6.10 9.07 -1.92
N GLU A 119 -5.71 10.30 -1.55
CA GLU A 119 -4.99 10.60 -0.31
C GLU A 119 -6.02 10.98 0.78
N THR A 120 -5.91 10.36 1.95
CA THR A 120 -6.83 10.50 3.07
C THR A 120 -6.09 10.19 4.39
N THR A 121 -6.81 9.99 5.48
CA THR A 121 -6.29 9.56 6.78
C THR A 121 -6.94 8.26 7.23
N LEU A 122 -6.31 7.58 8.19
CA LEU A 122 -6.82 6.32 8.74
C LEU A 122 -8.23 6.44 9.33
N GLY A 123 -8.57 7.61 9.91
CA GLY A 123 -9.90 7.89 10.45
C GLY A 123 -10.94 8.25 9.38
N SER A 124 -10.53 8.78 8.23
CA SER A 124 -11.44 9.31 7.19
C SER A 124 -11.64 8.36 6.01
N ILE A 125 -10.71 7.43 5.79
CA ILE A 125 -10.65 6.61 4.57
C ILE A 125 -11.96 5.93 4.19
N LYS A 126 -12.75 5.45 5.15
CA LYS A 126 -14.04 4.81 4.84
C LYS A 126 -14.98 5.77 4.11
N VAL A 127 -15.17 6.95 4.69
CA VAL A 127 -16.08 7.97 4.15
C VAL A 127 -15.54 8.51 2.82
N ASP A 128 -14.23 8.71 2.73
CA ASP A 128 -13.62 9.26 1.53
C ASP A 128 -13.65 8.26 0.36
N LEU A 129 -13.48 6.96 0.63
CA LEU A 129 -13.65 5.91 -0.38
C LEU A 129 -15.08 5.83 -0.91
N GLU A 130 -16.08 5.86 -0.03
CA GLU A 130 -17.49 5.84 -0.41
C GLU A 130 -17.84 7.05 -1.30
N LYS A 131 -17.33 8.24 -0.96
CA LYS A 131 -17.52 9.46 -1.77
C LYS A 131 -16.79 9.40 -3.11
N ALA A 132 -15.58 8.84 -3.14
CA ALA A 132 -14.78 8.75 -4.36
C ALA A 132 -15.30 7.67 -5.34
N GLY A 133 -16.16 6.75 -4.89
CA GLY A 133 -16.66 5.65 -5.72
C GLY A 133 -15.56 4.69 -6.18
N MET A 134 -14.44 4.62 -5.47
CA MET A 134 -13.29 3.80 -5.84
C MET A 134 -13.56 2.32 -5.53
N SER A 135 -13.32 1.47 -6.53
CA SER A 135 -13.55 0.03 -6.44
C SER A 135 -12.26 -0.76 -6.69
N PRO A 136 -12.19 -2.05 -6.30
CA PRO A 136 -11.05 -2.91 -6.62
C PRO A 136 -10.82 -3.03 -8.14
N PRO A 137 -9.59 -3.37 -8.58
CA PRO A 137 -8.41 -3.69 -7.78
C PRO A 137 -7.72 -2.46 -7.20
N ALA A 138 -7.29 -2.54 -5.94
CA ALA A 138 -6.61 -1.45 -5.26
C ALA A 138 -5.52 -1.90 -4.30
N ILE A 139 -4.53 -1.02 -4.12
CA ILE A 139 -3.52 -1.09 -3.07
C ILE A 139 -3.76 0.06 -2.10
N ILE A 140 -3.69 -0.25 -0.80
CA ILE A 140 -3.79 0.73 0.27
C ILE A 140 -2.43 0.85 0.95
N CYS A 141 -1.90 2.06 1.05
CA CYS A 141 -0.66 2.35 1.76
C CYS A 141 -0.99 3.19 3.00
N VAL A 142 -0.61 2.73 4.17
CA VAL A 142 -0.75 3.45 5.45
C VAL A 142 0.63 3.86 5.95
N GLY A 143 0.80 5.11 6.32
CA GLY A 143 2.02 5.63 6.92
C GLY A 143 2.52 6.93 6.26
N LYS A 144 3.49 7.59 6.91
CA LYS A 144 4.01 8.90 6.47
C LYS A 144 4.62 8.91 5.07
N SER A 145 4.97 7.75 4.50
CA SER A 145 5.48 7.66 3.13
C SER A 145 4.48 8.17 2.08
N VAL A 146 3.18 8.12 2.39
CA VAL A 146 2.12 8.67 1.53
C VAL A 146 2.34 10.16 1.25
N LEU A 147 2.86 10.91 2.21
CA LEU A 147 3.11 12.35 2.05
C LEU A 147 4.09 12.66 0.91
N MET A 148 4.97 11.71 0.57
CA MET A 148 5.94 11.87 -0.52
C MET A 148 5.30 12.07 -1.89
N ARG A 149 4.04 11.65 -2.09
CA ARG A 149 3.30 11.94 -3.33
C ARG A 149 3.21 13.43 -3.63
N GLN A 150 3.23 14.30 -2.61
CA GLN A 150 3.24 15.75 -2.81
C GLN A 150 4.49 16.22 -3.58
N ALA A 151 5.61 15.51 -3.44
CA ALA A 151 6.88 15.79 -4.09
C ALA A 151 7.12 14.93 -5.35
N LEU A 152 6.59 13.71 -5.39
CA LEU A 152 7.01 12.65 -6.31
C LEU A 152 5.93 12.20 -7.31
N ASP A 153 4.80 12.91 -7.43
CA ASP A 153 3.77 12.63 -8.45
C ASP A 153 4.27 13.00 -9.86
N TRP A 154 5.12 12.14 -10.41
CA TRP A 154 5.80 12.36 -11.69
C TRP A 154 4.86 12.36 -12.89
N GLN A 155 3.73 11.65 -12.84
CA GLN A 155 2.74 11.67 -13.91
C GLN A 155 2.08 13.05 -14.01
N SER A 156 1.80 13.67 -12.86
CA SER A 156 1.34 15.05 -12.80
C SER A 156 2.40 16.03 -13.32
N MET A 157 3.68 15.80 -13.01
CA MET A 157 4.79 16.63 -13.51
C MET A 157 4.98 16.53 -15.02
N ILE A 158 4.88 15.34 -15.61
CA ILE A 158 4.91 15.16 -17.07
C ILE A 158 3.74 15.91 -17.74
N SER A 159 2.62 16.04 -17.04
CA SER A 159 1.45 16.80 -17.51
C SER A 159 1.59 18.32 -17.30
N GLY A 160 2.74 18.79 -16.82
CA GLY A 160 3.06 20.22 -16.65
C GLY A 160 2.74 20.81 -15.28
N ASN A 161 2.27 20.01 -14.31
CA ASN A 161 2.00 20.51 -12.96
C ASN A 161 3.28 20.56 -12.10
N SER A 162 3.37 21.55 -11.22
CA SER A 162 4.45 21.60 -10.22
C SER A 162 4.16 20.66 -9.02
N PRO A 163 5.20 20.16 -8.32
CA PRO A 163 5.01 19.47 -7.04
C PRO A 163 4.20 20.31 -6.05
N ARG A 164 3.31 19.67 -5.30
CA ARG A 164 2.49 20.34 -4.27
C ARG A 164 3.33 20.78 -3.08
N ASN A 165 4.35 20.00 -2.74
CA ASN A 165 5.30 20.28 -1.68
C ASN A 165 6.60 19.53 -1.96
N THR A 166 7.73 20.22 -1.98
CA THR A 166 9.05 19.64 -2.24
C THR A 166 9.71 19.02 -0.99
N ASP A 167 9.21 19.33 0.21
CA ASP A 167 9.68 18.77 1.48
C ASP A 167 8.51 18.35 2.40
N PRO A 168 7.73 17.33 2.00
CA PRO A 168 6.54 16.90 2.74
C PRO A 168 6.85 16.29 4.11
N LEU A 169 8.12 16.00 4.41
CA LEU A 169 8.57 15.48 5.70
C LEU A 169 9.23 16.55 6.57
N ASN A 170 9.32 17.80 6.10
CA ASN A 170 9.98 18.93 6.78
C ASN A 170 11.43 18.61 7.20
N ARG A 171 12.22 18.02 6.30
CA ARG A 171 13.63 17.67 6.55
C ARG A 171 14.54 18.89 6.56
N GLY A 172 14.21 19.92 5.78
CA GLY A 172 15.01 21.13 5.62
C GLY A 172 16.41 20.89 5.02
N ARG A 173 16.71 19.68 4.52
CA ARG A 173 18.01 19.30 3.95
C ARG A 173 17.83 18.43 2.71
N PRO A 174 18.60 18.67 1.63
CA PRO A 174 18.59 17.81 0.46
C PRO A 174 19.21 16.43 0.77
N ALA A 175 18.87 15.41 -0.02
CA ALA A 175 19.34 14.04 0.17
C ALA A 175 20.89 13.92 0.16
N GLU A 176 21.57 14.78 -0.59
CA GLU A 176 23.03 14.84 -0.70
C GLU A 176 23.73 15.25 0.62
N ALA A 177 23.00 15.84 1.56
CA ALA A 177 23.51 16.30 2.85
C ALA A 177 23.26 15.31 4.01
N SER A 178 22.96 14.04 3.70
CA SER A 178 22.47 13.02 4.67
C SER A 178 23.20 11.69 4.69
#